data_AF-A0A075JYW1-F1
#
_entry.id   AF-A0A075JYW1-F1
#
_cell.length_a   1.000
_cell.length_b   1.000
_cell.length_c   1.000
_cell.angle_alpha   90.00
_cell.angle_beta   90.00
_cell.angle_gamma   90.00
#
_symmetry.space_group_name_H-M   'P 1'
#
loop_
_entity.id
_entity.type
_entity.pdbx_description
1 polymer ?
#
loop_
_entity_poly.entity_id
_entity_poly.type
_entity_poly.pdbx_seq_one_letter_code
_entity_poly.pdbx_strand_id
1 'polypeptide(L)'
;MLARTRACGVTVNDTLHHIARLNLPFGGVGPSGIGGYHGEAGFQTFSHMKPVFRQARLNGAGMLNPPYGKRFWKMLKLLMRLG
;
A
#
# COMPACT_ATOMS: atom_id res chain seq x y z
N MET A 1 24.88 -0.17 14.09
CA MET A 1 25.32 0.19 12.73
C MET A 1 24.17 0.08 11.73
N LEU A 2 23.58 -1.11 11.51
CA LEU A 2 22.47 -1.31 10.56
C LEU A 2 21.27 -0.35 10.77
N ALA A 3 20.85 -0.13 12.01
CA ALA A 3 19.76 0.80 12.33
C ALA A 3 20.04 2.28 11.98
N ARG A 4 21.29 2.63 11.68
CA ARG A 4 21.73 4.00 11.37
C ARG A 4 22.16 4.15 9.91
N THR A 5 22.01 3.12 9.09
CA THR A 5 22.43 3.12 7.69
C THR A 5 21.23 2.84 6.80
N ARG A 6 21.10 3.59 5.70
CA ARG A 6 20.12 3.33 4.64
C ARG A 6 20.84 2.62 3.50
N ALA A 7 20.47 1.38 3.25
CA ALA A 7 21.00 0.55 2.16
C ALA A 7 19.83 -0.23 1.53
N CYS A 8 19.96 -0.64 0.27
CA CYS A 8 18.94 -1.47 -0.36
C CYS A 8 18.94 -2.91 0.20
N GLY A 9 20.12 -3.51 0.35
CA GLY A 9 20.29 -4.84 0.89
C GLY A 9 21.55 -4.91 1.74
N VAL A 10 21.53 -5.79 2.74
CA VAL A 10 22.69 -6.07 3.58
C VAL A 10 22.81 -7.58 3.73
N THR A 11 24.02 -8.10 3.55
CA THR A 11 24.39 -9.45 3.96
C THR A 11 25.35 -9.31 5.13
N VAL A 12 25.07 -10.01 6.23
CA VAL A 12 25.93 -10.03 7.41
C VAL A 12 26.74 -11.33 7.38
N ASN A 13 28.04 -11.23 7.66
CA ASN A 13 29.01 -12.32 7.63
C ASN A 13 29.26 -12.96 6.24
N ASP A 14 28.74 -12.35 5.18
CA ASP A 14 28.98 -12.79 3.81
C ASP A 14 28.70 -11.65 2.80
N THR A 15 28.94 -11.89 1.51
CA THR A 15 28.72 -10.94 0.41
C THR A 15 27.86 -11.56 -0.67
N LEU A 16 27.12 -10.74 -1.43
CA LEU A 16 26.31 -11.12 -2.61
C LEU A 16 25.14 -12.09 -2.36
N HIS A 17 25.19 -12.98 -1.36
CA HIS A 17 24.21 -14.06 -1.15
C HIS A 17 22.74 -13.62 -1.07
N HIS A 18 22.46 -12.37 -0.65
CA HIS A 18 21.10 -11.85 -0.64
C HIS A 18 20.47 -11.76 -2.05
N ILE A 19 21.27 -11.65 -3.12
CA ILE A 19 20.75 -11.66 -4.50
C ILE A 19 20.20 -13.04 -4.90
N ALA A 20 20.77 -14.12 -4.37
CA ALA A 20 20.33 -15.48 -4.69
C ALA A 20 19.00 -15.86 -4.01
N ARG A 21 18.51 -15.03 -3.07
CA ARG A 21 17.25 -15.26 -2.37
C ARG A 21 16.09 -14.65 -3.14
N LEU A 22 15.44 -15.45 -4.00
CA LEU A 22 14.31 -15.03 -4.84
C LEU A 22 13.10 -14.48 -4.07
N ASN A 23 12.99 -14.78 -2.77
CA ASN A 23 11.92 -14.27 -1.90
C ASN A 23 12.25 -12.89 -1.30
N LEU A 24 13.49 -12.41 -1.46
CA LEU A 24 13.88 -11.07 -1.03
C LEU A 24 13.84 -10.11 -2.23
N PRO A 25 13.21 -8.94 -2.10
CA PRO A 25 13.24 -7.95 -3.16
C PRO A 25 14.68 -7.42 -3.33
N PHE A 26 15.14 -7.38 -4.58
CA PHE A 26 16.42 -6.79 -4.96
C PHE A 26 16.17 -5.49 -5.73
N GLY A 27 16.84 -4.40 -5.35
CA GLY A 27 16.56 -3.07 -5.91
C GLY A 27 17.56 -2.00 -5.48
N GLY A 28 17.08 -0.76 -5.35
CA GLY A 28 17.89 0.38 -4.93
C GLY A 28 17.14 1.32 -3.98
N VAL A 29 17.89 2.20 -3.31
CA VAL A 29 17.33 3.34 -2.56
C VAL A 29 18.17 4.60 -2.79
N GLY A 30 17.53 5.73 -3.10
CA GLY A 30 18.22 6.99 -3.37
C GLY A 30 19.02 6.95 -4.68
N PRO A 31 20.28 7.42 -4.72
CA PRO A 31 21.10 7.39 -5.93
C PRO A 31 21.36 5.99 -6.50
N SER A 32 21.18 4.94 -5.70
CA SER A 32 21.35 3.54 -6.13
C SER A 32 20.12 2.97 -6.88
N GLY A 33 19.01 3.71 -6.94
CA GLY A 33 17.79 3.31 -7.65
C GLY A 33 16.51 3.43 -6.81
N ILE A 34 15.39 3.02 -7.42
CA ILE A 34 14.06 2.98 -6.81
C ILE A 34 13.35 1.67 -7.17
N GLY A 35 12.44 1.22 -6.30
CA GLY A 35 11.72 -0.05 -6.48
C GLY A 35 12.59 -1.28 -6.21
N GLY A 36 12.02 -2.46 -6.47
CA GLY A 36 12.72 -3.73 -6.33
C GLY A 36 11.95 -4.86 -6.99
N TYR A 37 12.67 -5.87 -7.47
CA TYR A 37 12.13 -7.04 -8.15
C TYR A 37 12.65 -8.33 -7.49
N HIS A 38 12.50 -9.47 -8.16
CA HIS A 38 12.57 -10.87 -7.67
C HIS A 38 11.25 -11.43 -7.17
N GLY A 39 11.02 -12.70 -7.53
CA GLY A 39 9.85 -13.47 -7.13
C GLY A 39 8.56 -12.68 -7.27
N GLU A 40 7.79 -12.68 -6.18
CA GLU A 40 6.52 -11.94 -6.08
C GLU A 40 6.69 -10.43 -6.24
N ALA A 41 7.75 -9.83 -5.66
CA ALA A 41 8.01 -8.39 -5.80
C ALA A 41 8.25 -7.99 -7.25
N GLY A 42 8.88 -8.86 -8.05
CA GLY A 42 9.02 -8.69 -9.49
C GLY A 42 7.66 -8.72 -10.20
N PHE A 43 6.81 -9.70 -9.89
CA PHE A 43 5.47 -9.76 -10.45
C PHE A 43 4.64 -8.52 -10.11
N GLN A 44 4.64 -8.09 -8.85
CA GLN A 44 3.95 -6.88 -8.39
C GLN A 44 4.48 -5.63 -9.09
N THR A 45 5.79 -5.51 -9.29
CA THR A 45 6.42 -4.37 -9.98
C THR A 45 5.94 -4.20 -11.42
N PHE A 46 5.71 -5.30 -12.13
CA PHE A 46 5.23 -5.29 -13.51
C PHE A 46 3.72 -5.50 -13.65
N SER A 47 2.99 -5.48 -12.53
CA SER A 47 1.54 -5.66 -12.51
C SER A 47 0.84 -4.39 -12.05
N HIS A 48 -0.34 -4.15 -12.60
CA HIS A 48 -1.24 -3.13 -12.08
C HIS A 48 -2.21 -3.76 -11.07
N MET A 49 -2.06 -3.41 -9.79
CA MET A 49 -2.99 -3.83 -8.72
C MET A 49 -4.32 -3.09 -8.86
N LYS A 50 -5.21 -3.60 -9.72
CA LYS A 50 -6.49 -2.98 -10.03
C LYS A 50 -7.46 -3.10 -8.86
N PRO A 51 -7.86 -2.00 -8.19
CA PRO A 51 -8.88 -2.06 -7.16
C PRO A 51 -10.25 -2.33 -7.81
N VAL A 52 -11.02 -3.25 -7.24
CA VAL A 52 -12.39 -3.55 -7.67
C VAL A 52 -13.31 -3.44 -6.47
N PHE A 53 -14.23 -2.48 -6.52
CA PHE A 53 -15.28 -2.31 -5.52
C PHE A 53 -16.63 -2.76 -6.08
N ARG A 54 -17.33 -3.62 -5.34
CA ARG A 54 -18.67 -4.09 -5.68
C ARG A 54 -19.65 -3.62 -4.61
N GLN A 55 -20.48 -2.65 -4.97
CA GLN A 55 -21.49 -2.13 -4.06
C GLN A 55 -22.68 -3.10 -3.97
N ALA A 56 -23.08 -3.44 -2.74
CA ALA A 56 -24.25 -4.28 -2.50
C ALA A 56 -25.54 -3.58 -2.98
N ARG A 57 -26.53 -4.35 -3.45
CA ARG A 57 -27.83 -3.80 -3.89
C ARG A 57 -28.54 -3.04 -2.75
N LEU A 58 -28.45 -3.55 -1.53
CA LEU A 58 -28.89 -2.87 -0.32
C LEU A 58 -27.67 -2.25 0.34
N ASN A 59 -27.54 -0.93 0.26
CA ASN A 59 -26.43 -0.20 0.83
C ASN A 59 -26.87 1.20 1.30
N GLY A 60 -26.06 1.81 2.17
CA GLY A 60 -26.33 3.14 2.74
C GLY A 60 -25.86 4.32 1.89
N ALA A 61 -25.25 4.12 0.72
CA ALA A 61 -24.67 5.23 -0.06
C ALA A 61 -25.72 6.22 -0.57
N GLY A 62 -26.96 5.78 -0.75
CA GLY A 62 -28.08 6.67 -1.06
C GLY A 62 -28.31 7.75 0.01
N MET A 63 -27.87 7.54 1.25
CA MET A 63 -27.94 8.55 2.31
C MET A 63 -26.99 9.74 2.07
N LEU A 64 -26.02 9.60 1.17
CA LEU A 64 -25.10 10.66 0.75
C LEU A 64 -25.60 11.40 -0.49
N ASN A 65 -26.72 10.98 -1.10
CA ASN A 65 -27.28 11.66 -2.27
C ASN A 65 -28.17 12.85 -1.86
N PRO A 66 -28.28 13.88 -2.72
CA PRO A 66 -29.23 14.96 -2.51
C PRO A 66 -30.70 14.47 -2.57
N PRO A 67 -31.65 15.20 -1.96
CA PRO A 67 -31.49 16.49 -1.27
C PRO A 67 -31.02 16.36 0.19
N TYR A 68 -30.06 17.22 0.58
CA TYR A 68 -29.45 17.21 1.91
C TYR A 68 -30.36 17.81 2.99
N GLY A 69 -31.20 16.98 3.59
CA GLY A 69 -32.13 17.39 4.66
C GLY A 69 -31.55 17.31 6.08
N LYS A 70 -32.39 17.62 7.08
CA LYS A 70 -32.04 17.56 8.52
C LYS A 70 -31.46 16.20 8.96
N ARG A 71 -31.87 15.10 8.30
CA ARG A 71 -31.37 13.74 8.57
C ARG A 71 -29.92 13.56 8.12
N PHE A 72 -29.56 14.08 6.94
CA PHE A 72 -28.18 14.06 6.43
C PHE A 72 -27.24 14.80 7.38
N TRP A 73 -27.61 16.00 7.82
CA TRP A 73 -26.79 16.79 8.76
C TRP A 73 -26.62 16.14 10.13
N LYS A 74 -27.66 15.47 10.65
CA LYS A 74 -27.55 14.69 11.89
C LYS A 74 -26.59 13.51 11.73
N MET A 75 -26.67 12.78 10.62
CA MET A 75 -25.75 11.68 10.31
C MET A 75 -24.31 12.18 10.13
N LEU A 76 -24.09 13.25 9.36
CA LEU A 76 -22.78 13.84 9.14
C LEU A 76 -22.14 14.30 10.45
N LYS A 77 -22.93 14.94 11.33
CA LYS A 77 -22.46 15.36 12.67
C LYS A 77 -22.09 14.19 13.57
N LEU A 78 -22.73 13.03 13.40
CA LEU A 78 -22.37 11.80 14.12
C LEU A 78 -21.06 11.22 13.58
N LEU A 79 -20.91 11.15 12.27
CA LEU A 79 -19.68 10.67 11.62
C LEU A 79 -18.46 11.52 12.00
N MET A 80 -18.59 12.86 11.99
CA MET A 80 -17.52 13.79 12.38
C MET A 80 -17.18 13.77 13.89
N ARG A 81 -18.01 13.13 14.73
CA ARG A 81 -17.74 12.96 16.17
C ARG A 81 -17.08 11.63 16.50
N LEU A 82 -17.13 10.66 15.57
CA LEU A 82 -16.62 9.30 15.74
C LEU A 82 -15.29 9.08 15.02
N GLY A 83 -14.89 9.98 14.13
CA GLY A 83 -13.53 10.07 13.58
C GLY A 83 -12.68 11.04 14.38
#